data_AF-A0A930UBR1-F1
#
_entry.id   AF-A0A930UBR1-F1
#
_cell.length_a   1.000
_cell.length_b   1.000
_cell.length_c   1.000
_cell.angle_alpha   90.00
_cell.angle_beta   90.00
_cell.angle_gamma   90.00
#
_symmetry.space_group_name_H-M   'P 1'
#
loop_
_entity.id
_entity.type
_entity.pdbx_description
1 polymer ?
#
loop_
_entity_poly.entity_id
_entity_poly.type
_entity_poly.pdbx_seq_one_letter_code
_entity_poly.pdbx_strand_id
1 'polypeptide(L)'
;MEKEQHELYEYARKRLNQKKALYFHFVLLILGSIFMSIANYFLVFGYTSNWSIWIITFWLFLFLLHFIKVYITDRFMNKNWEREQVDRLVGQQQRKIDQLQTHIEEESSKKPQ
;
A
#
# COMPACT_ATOMS: atom_id res chain seq x y z
N MET A 1 -10.85 -19.27 -19.82
CA MET A 1 -11.94 -18.35 -19.44
C MET A 1 -12.07 -18.22 -17.92
N GLU A 2 -12.77 -19.11 -17.19
CA GLU A 2 -13.01 -18.91 -15.73
C GLU A 2 -11.73 -18.99 -14.87
N LYS A 3 -10.83 -19.95 -15.17
CA LYS A 3 -9.54 -20.09 -14.47
C LYS A 3 -8.60 -18.90 -14.69
N GLU A 4 -8.51 -18.39 -15.92
CA GLU A 4 -7.64 -17.25 -16.26
C GLU A 4 -8.12 -15.96 -15.59
N GLN A 5 -9.43 -15.72 -15.55
CA GLN A 5 -9.98 -14.57 -14.83
C GLN A 5 -9.73 -14.65 -13.33
N HIS A 6 -9.80 -15.85 -12.75
CA HIS A 6 -9.46 -16.08 -11.36
C HIS A 6 -7.97 -15.79 -11.06
N GLU A 7 -7.06 -16.22 -11.93
CA GLU A 7 -5.63 -15.94 -11.78
C GLU A 7 -5.28 -14.45 -11.91
N LEU A 8 -5.90 -13.75 -12.86
CA LEU A 8 -5.75 -12.29 -13.02
C LEU A 8 -6.22 -11.54 -11.76
N TYR A 9 -7.35 -11.97 -11.20
CA TYR A 9 -7.88 -11.42 -9.95
C TYR A 9 -6.94 -11.66 -8.77
N GLU A 10 -6.47 -12.89 -8.57
CA GLU A 10 -5.55 -13.24 -7.47
C GLU A 10 -4.22 -12.46 -7.59
N TYR A 11 -3.71 -12.28 -8.81
CA TYR A 11 -2.54 -11.43 -9.05
C TYR A 11 -2.80 -9.97 -8.66
N ALA A 12 -3.92 -9.40 -9.10
CA ALA A 12 -4.29 -8.02 -8.79
C ALA A 12 -4.43 -7.80 -7.27
N ARG A 13 -5.05 -8.76 -6.58
CA ARG A 13 -5.21 -8.76 -5.12
C ARG A 13 -3.87 -8.83 -4.39
N LYS A 14 -2.94 -9.70 -4.82
CA LYS A 14 -1.60 -9.77 -4.23
C LYS A 14 -0.84 -8.46 -4.38
N ARG A 15 -0.92 -7.81 -5.55
CA ARG A 15 -0.29 -6.50 -5.79
C ARG A 15 -0.90 -5.40 -4.94
N LEU A 16 -2.20 -5.44 -4.72
CA LEU A 16 -2.90 -4.52 -3.82
C LEU A 16 -2.35 -4.63 -2.39
N ASN A 17 -2.24 -5.84 -1.85
CA ASN A 17 -1.71 -6.07 -0.50
C ASN A 17 -0.28 -5.56 -0.32
N GLN A 18 0.58 -5.71 -1.35
CA GLN A 18 1.92 -5.13 -1.35
C GLN A 18 1.89 -3.60 -1.22
N LYS A 19 1.00 -2.93 -1.97
CA LYS A 19 0.82 -1.47 -1.87
C LYS A 19 0.33 -1.08 -0.48
N LYS A 20 -0.62 -1.82 0.10
CA LYS A 20 -1.12 -1.57 1.46
C LYS A 20 0.01 -1.60 2.48
N ALA A 21 0.84 -2.65 2.42
CA ALA A 21 1.98 -2.80 3.31
C ALA A 21 3.01 -1.67 3.13
N LEU A 22 3.30 -1.27 1.90
CA LEU A 22 4.22 -0.16 1.62
C LEU A 22 3.70 1.16 2.21
N TYR A 23 2.41 1.47 2.04
CA TYR A 23 1.79 2.65 2.64
C TYR A 23 1.87 2.63 4.16
N PHE A 24 1.63 1.47 4.79
CA PHE A 24 1.79 1.32 6.23
C PHE A 24 3.24 1.61 6.67
N HIS A 25 4.22 1.04 5.98
CA HIS A 25 5.64 1.31 6.28
C HIS A 25 6.00 2.78 6.07
N PHE A 26 5.48 3.42 5.02
CA PHE A 26 5.73 4.83 4.74
C PHE A 26 5.17 5.74 5.84
N VAL A 27 3.93 5.49 6.27
CA VAL A 27 3.31 6.20 7.40
C VAL A 27 4.10 5.98 8.69
N LEU A 28 4.49 4.73 8.97
CA LEU A 28 5.28 4.38 10.14
C LEU A 28 6.64 5.08 10.12
N LEU A 29 7.29 5.17 8.97
CA LEU A 29 8.58 5.86 8.81
C LEU A 29 8.45 7.36 9.10
N ILE A 30 7.41 8.02 8.57
CA ILE A 30 7.17 9.45 8.82
C ILE A 30 6.88 9.70 10.30
N LEU A 31 5.95 8.94 10.89
CA LEU A 31 5.64 9.08 12.31
C LEU A 31 6.84 8.75 13.19
N GLY A 32 7.56 7.68 12.87
CA GLY A 32 8.77 7.25 13.57
C GLY A 32 9.85 8.31 13.51
N SER A 33 10.02 8.97 12.36
CA SER A 33 10.95 10.09 12.21
C SER A 33 10.56 11.28 13.09
N ILE A 34 9.28 11.66 13.12
CA ILE A 34 8.78 12.73 14.00
C ILE A 34 9.01 12.36 15.47
N PHE A 35 8.67 11.13 15.88
CA PHE A 35 8.90 10.62 17.22
C PHE A 35 10.39 10.67 17.60
N MET A 36 11.28 10.26 16.69
CA MET A 36 12.71 10.26 16.93
C MET A 36 13.30 11.68 17.00
N SER A 37 12.78 12.63 16.22
CA SER A 37 13.11 14.06 16.34
C SER A 37 12.67 14.64 17.69
N ILE A 38 11.46 14.32 18.15
CA ILE A 38 10.96 14.74 19.46
C ILE A 38 11.84 14.15 20.56
N ALA A 39 12.11 12.85 20.51
CA ALA A 39 12.99 12.16 21.42
C ALA A 39 14.39 12.82 21.49
N ASN A 40 14.96 13.19 20.35
CA ASN A 40 16.24 13.88 20.28
C ASN A 40 16.19 15.28 20.91
N TYR A 41 15.12 16.05 20.68
CA TYR A 41 14.94 17.37 21.30
C TYR A 41 14.83 17.28 22.83
N PHE A 42 14.05 16.32 23.33
CA PHE A 42 13.92 16.09 24.77
C PHE A 42 15.20 15.53 25.41
N LEU A 43 16.00 14.75 24.68
CA LEU A 43 17.31 14.25 25.14
C LEU A 43 18.33 15.39 25.36
N VAL A 44 18.24 16.49 24.62
CA VAL A 44 19.11 17.67 24.78
C VAL A 44 18.72 18.50 26.01
N PHE A 45 17.47 18.43 26.48
CA PHE A 45 16.93 19.38 27.47
C PHE A 45 16.89 18.93 28.94
N GLY A 46 17.39 17.74 29.29
CA GLY A 46 17.75 17.53 30.70
C GLY A 46 17.53 16.13 31.24
N TYR A 47 18.63 15.61 31.77
CA TYR A 47 18.74 14.48 32.65
C TYR A 47 18.06 14.78 34.00
N THR A 48 16.73 14.79 34.06
CA THR A 48 16.02 14.78 35.36
C THR A 48 14.75 13.92 35.25
N SER A 49 14.71 12.79 35.98
CA SER A 49 13.58 11.99 36.51
C SER A 49 12.19 11.96 35.83
N ASN A 50 12.03 12.32 34.56
CA ASN A 50 10.74 12.38 33.88
C ASN A 50 10.44 11.11 33.09
N TRP A 51 10.66 9.94 33.70
CA TRP A 51 10.31 8.63 33.12
C TRP A 51 8.85 8.56 32.66
N SER A 52 7.94 9.25 33.36
CA SER A 52 6.53 9.36 33.00
C SER A 52 6.33 10.05 31.65
N ILE A 53 7.12 11.07 31.31
CA ILE A 53 7.03 11.75 30.00
C ILE A 53 7.43 10.79 28.89
N TRP A 54 8.46 9.96 29.10
CA TRP A 54 8.86 8.94 28.14
C TRP A 54 7.78 7.87 27.94
N ILE A 55 7.18 7.39 29.03
CA ILE A 55 6.07 6.41 28.98
C ILE A 55 4.87 7.00 28.23
N ILE A 56 4.48 8.24 28.55
CA ILE A 56 3.36 8.93 27.90
C ILE A 56 3.66 9.17 26.43
N THR A 57 4.87 9.61 26.09
CA THR A 57 5.27 9.89 24.70
C THR A 57 5.30 8.60 23.86
N PHE A 58 5.81 7.50 24.41
CA PHE A 58 5.80 6.21 23.76
C PHE A 58 4.37 5.67 23.56
N TRP A 59 3.50 5.78 24.57
CA TRP A 59 2.10 5.40 24.45
C TRP A 59 1.35 6.25 23.45
N LEU A 60 1.60 7.56 23.42
CA LEU A 60 1.01 8.47 22.45
C LEU A 60 1.45 8.13 21.02
N PHE A 61 2.72 7.77 20.82
CA PHE A 61 3.23 7.29 19.53
C PHE A 61 2.53 6.01 19.07
N LEU A 62 2.39 5.01 19.94
CA LEU A 62 1.66 3.78 19.62
C LEU A 62 0.18 4.05 19.32
N PHE A 63 -0.44 4.96 20.08
CA PHE A 63 -1.83 5.34 19.88
C PHE A 63 -2.03 6.04 18.53
N LEU A 64 -1.13 6.96 18.16
CA LEU A 64 -1.14 7.62 16.86
C LEU A 64 -0.96 6.61 15.71
N LEU A 65 -0.04 5.64 15.84
CA LEU A 65 0.11 4.57 14.85
C LEU A 65 -1.17 3.74 14.70
N HIS A 66 -1.79 3.36 15.82
CA HIS A 66 -3.05 2.61 15.81
C HIS A 66 -4.18 3.43 15.17
N PHE A 67 -4.28 4.72 15.53
CA PHE A 67 -5.28 5.63 14.99
C PHE A 67 -5.14 5.79 13.48
N ILE A 68 -3.93 6.04 12.96
CA ILE A 68 -3.74 6.18 11.50
C ILE A 68 -4.02 4.86 10.78
N LYS A 69 -3.57 3.73 11.35
CA LYS A 69 -3.83 2.40 10.77
C LYS A 69 -5.33 2.12 10.64
N VAL A 70 -6.09 2.30 11.72
CA VAL A 70 -7.53 1.96 11.74
C VAL A 70 -8.37 3.04 11.05
N TYR A 71 -8.08 4.32 11.27
CA TYR A 71 -8.96 5.41 10.85
C TYR A 71 -8.65 5.94 9.46
N ILE A 72 -7.38 5.90 9.02
CA ILE A 72 -6.97 6.32 7.67
C ILE A 72 -6.79 5.09 6.79
N THR A 73 -5.88 4.18 7.13
CA THR A 73 -5.54 3.06 6.23
C THR A 73 -6.71 2.12 6.00
N ASP A 74 -7.43 1.73 7.06
CA ASP A 74 -8.57 0.80 6.93
C ASP A 74 -9.80 1.46 6.28
N ARG A 75 -10.08 2.72 6.61
CA ARG A 75 -11.18 3.50 5.99
C ARG A 75 -10.93 3.78 4.52
N PHE A 76 -9.72 4.21 4.16
CA PHE A 76 -9.34 4.52 2.78
C PHE A 76 -9.25 3.25 1.93
N MET A 77 -8.65 2.18 2.48
CA MET A 77 -8.50 0.90 1.76
C MET A 77 -9.59 -0.11 2.11
N ASN A 78 -10.83 0.38 2.23
CA ASN A 78 -11.99 -0.47 2.48
C ASN A 78 -12.23 -1.43 1.29
N LYS A 79 -13.11 -2.40 1.50
CA LYS A 79 -13.43 -3.45 0.51
C LYS A 79 -13.94 -2.92 -0.85
N ASN A 80 -14.53 -1.73 -0.88
CA ASN A 80 -14.97 -1.10 -2.13
C ASN A 80 -13.80 -0.51 -2.91
N TRP A 81 -12.88 0.17 -2.21
CA TRP A 81 -11.63 0.64 -2.82
C TRP A 81 -10.77 -0.52 -3.36
N GLU A 82 -10.71 -1.64 -2.63
CA GLU A 82 -10.01 -2.84 -3.11
C GLU A 82 -10.60 -3.33 -4.43
N ARG A 83 -11.94 -3.41 -4.53
CA ARG A 83 -12.63 -3.85 -5.74
C ARG A 83 -12.36 -2.91 -6.92
N GLU A 84 -12.50 -1.60 -6.72
CA GLU A 84 -12.24 -0.62 -7.78
C GLU A 84 -10.81 -0.73 -8.34
N GLN A 85 -9.83 -0.94 -7.46
CA GLN A 85 -8.44 -1.08 -7.86
C GLN A 85 -8.16 -2.40 -8.58
N VAL A 86 -8.82 -3.50 -8.17
CA VAL A 86 -8.72 -4.79 -8.86
C VAL A 86 -9.37 -4.71 -10.23
N ASP A 87 -10.59 -4.18 -10.34
CA ASP A 87 -11.31 -4.03 -11.61
C ASP A 87 -10.51 -3.16 -12.59
N ARG A 88 -9.89 -2.08 -12.09
CA ARG A 88 -8.99 -1.24 -12.89
C ARG A 88 -7.76 -2.02 -13.39
N LEU A 89 -7.16 -2.86 -12.55
CA LEU A 89 -5.98 -3.64 -12.92
C LEU A 89 -6.32 -4.74 -13.93
N VAL A 90 -7.41 -5.47 -13.70
CA VAL A 90 -7.91 -6.52 -14.59
C VAL A 90 -8.29 -5.91 -15.95
N GLY A 91 -8.98 -4.77 -15.96
CA GLY A 91 -9.29 -4.05 -17.19
C GLY A 91 -8.05 -3.61 -17.97
N GLN A 92 -6.98 -3.21 -17.29
CA GLN A 92 -5.69 -2.91 -17.94
C GLN A 92 -5.01 -4.16 -18.50
N GLN A 93 -5.09 -5.28 -17.80
CA GLN A 93 -4.53 -6.56 -18.26
C GLN A 93 -5.28 -7.05 -19.51
N GLN A 94 -6.62 -7.00 -19.50
CA GLN A 94 -7.43 -7.41 -20.64
C GLN A 94 -7.11 -6.59 -21.89
N ARG A 95 -7.05 -5.25 -21.77
CA ARG A 95 -6.69 -4.37 -22.89
C ARG A 95 -5.32 -4.69 -23.48
N LYS A 96 -4.34 -5.04 -22.64
CA LYS A 96 -3.01 -5.45 -23.11
C LYS A 96 -3.05 -6.79 -23.85
N ILE A 97 -3.86 -7.73 -23.38
CA ILE A 97 -4.07 -9.01 -24.07
C ILE A 97 -4.69 -8.76 -25.45
N ASP A 98 -5.73 -7.94 -25.53
CA ASP A 98 -6.39 -7.61 -26.79
C ASP A 98 -5.42 -6.94 -27.77
N GLN A 99 -4.60 -5.98 -27.30
CA GLN A 99 -3.55 -5.34 -28.12
C GLN A 99 -2.51 -6.35 -28.62
N LEU A 100 -2.07 -7.27 -27.77
CA LEU A 100 -1.11 -8.32 -28.16
C LEU A 100 -1.72 -9.27 -29.20
N GLN A 101 -3.01 -9.63 -29.07
CA GLN A 101 -3.72 -10.44 -30.06
C GLN A 101 -3.77 -9.73 -31.41
N THR A 102 -4.15 -8.45 -31.44
CA THR A 102 -4.17 -7.65 -32.68
C THR A 102 -2.78 -7.56 -33.32
N HIS A 103 -1.72 -7.33 -32.53
CA HIS A 103 -0.35 -7.30 -33.06
C HIS A 103 0.09 -8.65 -33.64
N ILE A 104 -0.26 -9.77 -33.00
CA ILE A 104 0.05 -11.11 -33.50
C ILE A 104 -0.71 -11.39 -34.81
N GLU A 105 -1.98 -11.00 -34.90
CA GLU A 105 -2.79 -11.14 -36.12
C GLU A 105 -2.22 -10.31 -37.26
N GLU A 106 -1.83 -9.05 -37.01
CA GLU A 106 -1.17 -8.18 -37.99
C GLU A 106 0.19 -8.73 -38.45
N GLU A 107 1.02 -9.24 -37.54
CA GLU A 107 2.31 -9.88 -37.89
C GLU A 107 2.09 -11.16 -38.70
N SER A 108 1.09 -11.98 -38.34
CA SER A 108 0.74 -13.19 -39.08
C SER A 108 0.22 -12.88 -40.49
N SER A 109 -0.53 -11.79 -40.65
CA SER A 109 -1.07 -11.33 -41.94
C SER A 109 -0.02 -10.69 -42.84
N LYS A 110 1.03 -10.07 -42.26
CA LYS A 110 2.13 -9.43 -43.01
C LYS A 110 3.22 -10.39 -43.46
N LYS A 111 3.18 -11.66 -43.03
CA LYS A 111 4.12 -12.70 -43.46
C LYS A 111 3.47 -13.54 -44.57
N PRO A 112 3.62 -13.19 -45.86
CA PRO A 112 3.30 -14.14 -46.92
C PRO A 112 4.26 -15.32 -46.80
N GLN A 113 3.71 -16.53 -46.95
CA GLN A 113 4.45 -17.80 -46.98
C GLN A 113 5.65 -17.75 -47.92
#